data_AF-A0A2E0XP32-F1
#
_entry.id   AF-A0A2E0XP32-F1
#
_cell.length_a   1.000
_cell.length_b   1.000
_cell.length_c   1.000
_cell.angle_alpha   90.00
_cell.angle_beta   90.00
_cell.angle_gamma   90.00
#
_symmetry.space_group_name_H-M   'P 1'
#
loop_
_entity.id
_entity.type
_entity.pdbx_description
1 polymer ?
#
loop_
_entity_poly.entity_id
_entity_poly.type
_entity_poly.pdbx_seq_one_letter_code
_entity_poly.pdbx_strand_id
1 'polypeptide(L)'
;MRNWFFVVWLIILAGFMSQAESAIRPTVTRVKVRPREDGIVEISYDVEAKGLLAVTIRVSNDSGVTFNVPIRLGSLSGDVGENVKSGDGKKILWNALTDQPNVNSAGYRVQVIATEQVDGMALIPGGRFLMGDDQGELDAQPARQVEIDSFFIDKYEVTNRQFARFLAANGKNEDAGGNILIELTDPDVRIVFIASQYRAVTAFAEHPVTEITWYGATAYAKWAGKRLPTEAEWERAARGFDGRTYPWGNAEVTYQYVNFNGNLGGTEVFDQYPKGRSPYGTYNMSGNVWEWVADAYNADFYSLAPDEKNPSNIVDPLDLTDRVLRGGSWYSSAKEVRCVKRFHQPPIEASSSIGFRCAASIDLK
;
A
#
# COMPACT_ATOMS: atom_id res chain seq x y z
N MET A 1 58.64 0.13 50.48
CA MET A 1 58.43 -1.22 49.92
C MET A 1 56.93 -1.50 49.80
N ARG A 2 56.36 -1.38 48.59
CA ARG A 2 55.32 -2.26 48.04
C ARG A 2 54.81 -1.72 46.70
N ASN A 3 55.11 -2.47 45.65
CA ASN A 3 54.58 -2.36 44.29
C ASN A 3 53.06 -2.43 44.27
N TRP A 4 52.41 -1.60 43.45
CA TRP A 4 51.09 -1.92 42.90
C TRP A 4 51.12 -1.78 41.37
N PHE A 5 50.62 -2.84 40.75
CA PHE A 5 50.71 -3.21 39.35
C PHE A 5 49.84 -2.32 38.44
N PHE A 6 50.38 -1.95 37.27
CA PHE A 6 49.58 -1.52 36.13
C PHE A 6 48.82 -2.71 35.57
N VAL A 7 47.48 -2.72 35.68
CA VAL A 7 46.62 -3.65 34.95
C VAL A 7 46.08 -2.91 33.72
N VAL A 8 46.64 -3.25 32.57
CA VAL A 8 46.12 -2.84 31.25
C VAL A 8 44.89 -3.71 30.98
N TRP A 9 43.71 -3.10 30.96
CA TRP A 9 42.50 -3.76 30.44
C TRP A 9 42.55 -3.72 28.91
N LEU A 10 42.90 -4.86 28.31
CA LEU A 10 42.68 -5.12 26.89
C LEU A 10 41.17 -5.28 26.67
N ILE A 11 40.51 -4.26 26.13
CA ILE A 11 39.14 -4.41 25.64
C ILE A 11 39.23 -5.17 24.32
N ILE A 12 38.92 -6.47 24.37
CA ILE A 12 38.64 -7.26 23.16
C ILE A 12 37.28 -6.78 22.65
N LEU A 13 37.30 -5.85 21.68
CA LEU A 13 36.15 -5.61 20.82
C LEU A 13 35.94 -6.87 19.97
N ALA A 14 35.07 -7.77 20.46
CA ALA A 14 34.47 -8.79 19.62
C ALA A 14 33.53 -8.06 18.65
N GLY A 15 34.08 -7.65 17.50
CA GLY A 15 33.29 -7.17 16.38
C GLY A 15 32.40 -8.31 15.90
N PHE A 16 31.12 -8.26 16.23
CA PHE A 16 30.09 -8.92 15.44
C PHE A 16 29.99 -8.17 14.11
N MET A 17 30.94 -8.43 13.21
CA MET A 17 30.69 -8.26 11.79
C MET A 17 29.64 -9.30 11.42
N SER A 18 28.37 -8.91 11.49
CA SER A 18 27.31 -9.55 10.73
C SER A 18 27.75 -9.53 9.28
N GLN A 19 28.23 -10.66 8.76
CA GLN A 19 28.30 -10.87 7.32
C GLN A 19 26.88 -10.69 6.81
N ALA A 20 26.62 -9.57 6.15
CA ALA A 20 25.45 -9.44 5.31
C ALA A 20 25.61 -10.48 4.19
N GLU A 21 25.02 -11.66 4.35
CA GLU A 21 24.75 -12.54 3.23
C GLU A 21 24.06 -11.68 2.17
N SER A 22 24.62 -11.59 0.96
CA SER A 22 23.92 -10.92 -0.12
C SER A 22 22.62 -11.67 -0.35
N ALA A 23 21.49 -11.04 0.01
CA ALA A 23 20.18 -11.59 -0.25
C ALA A 23 20.07 -11.89 -1.75
N ILE A 24 19.91 -13.16 -2.11
CA ILE A 24 19.66 -13.56 -3.49
C ILE A 24 18.26 -13.05 -3.81
N ARG A 25 18.18 -11.94 -4.56
CA ARG A 25 16.90 -11.43 -5.04
C ARG A 25 16.22 -12.53 -5.85
N PRO A 26 14.90 -12.74 -5.68
CA PRO A 26 14.19 -13.73 -6.47
C PRO A 26 14.45 -13.56 -7.96
N THR A 27 14.89 -14.63 -8.61
CA THR A 27 15.28 -14.59 -10.02
C THR A 27 14.28 -15.39 -10.83
N VAL A 28 13.52 -14.69 -11.68
CA VAL A 28 12.54 -15.29 -12.59
C VAL A 28 13.22 -15.61 -13.92
N THR A 29 13.06 -16.84 -14.42
CA THR A 29 13.61 -17.25 -15.72
C THR A 29 12.64 -18.11 -16.53
N ARG A 30 13.01 -18.43 -17.77
CA ARG A 30 12.28 -19.29 -18.72
C ARG A 30 10.78 -18.97 -18.85
N VAL A 31 10.41 -17.69 -18.78
CA VAL A 31 9.02 -17.25 -18.96
C VAL A 31 8.53 -17.61 -20.36
N LYS A 32 7.46 -18.39 -20.46
CA LYS A 32 6.78 -18.75 -21.72
C LYS A 32 5.30 -18.45 -21.60
N VAL A 33 4.74 -17.89 -22.67
CA VAL A 33 3.33 -17.50 -22.76
C VAL A 33 2.68 -18.33 -23.84
N ARG A 34 1.62 -19.07 -23.49
CA ARG A 34 0.89 -19.94 -24.39
C ARG A 34 -0.62 -19.66 -24.27
N PRO A 35 -1.18 -18.86 -25.20
CA PRO A 35 -2.61 -18.74 -25.36
C PRO A 35 -3.25 -20.11 -25.68
N ARG A 36 -4.44 -20.35 -25.14
CA ARG A 36 -5.28 -21.52 -25.43
C ARG A 36 -6.54 -21.09 -26.17
N GLU A 37 -7.19 -22.05 -26.82
CA GLU A 37 -8.43 -21.82 -27.57
C GLU A 37 -9.62 -21.44 -26.69
N ASP A 38 -9.62 -21.85 -25.41
CA ASP A 38 -10.65 -21.50 -24.42
C ASP A 38 -10.44 -20.10 -23.79
N GLY A 39 -9.47 -19.33 -24.30
CA GLY A 39 -9.21 -17.97 -23.84
C GLY A 39 -8.34 -17.86 -22.59
N ILE A 40 -7.91 -18.98 -22.02
CA ILE A 40 -6.91 -19.00 -20.97
C ILE A 40 -5.52 -18.81 -21.59
N VAL A 41 -4.72 -17.95 -20.98
CA VAL A 41 -3.29 -17.82 -21.30
C VAL A 41 -2.51 -18.53 -20.21
N GLU A 42 -1.83 -19.62 -20.57
CA GLU A 42 -0.91 -20.33 -19.68
C GLU A 42 0.45 -19.64 -19.72
N ILE A 43 0.93 -19.21 -18.55
CA ILE A 43 2.25 -18.62 -18.37
C ILE A 43 3.05 -19.59 -17.52
N SER A 44 4.16 -20.09 -18.07
CA SER A 44 5.10 -20.91 -17.30
C SER A 44 6.38 -20.16 -17.05
N TYR A 45 7.00 -20.36 -15.89
CA TYR A 45 8.24 -19.71 -15.49
C TYR A 45 8.95 -20.56 -14.43
N ASP A 46 10.22 -20.27 -14.19
CA ASP A 46 10.92 -20.75 -13.00
C ASP A 46 11.28 -19.58 -12.11
N VAL A 47 11.40 -19.86 -10.82
CA VAL A 47 11.83 -18.86 -9.86
C VAL A 47 12.73 -19.46 -8.80
N GLU A 48 13.89 -18.86 -8.61
CA GLU A 48 14.83 -19.20 -7.55
C GLU A 48 14.78 -18.14 -6.44
N ALA A 49 14.60 -18.57 -5.19
CA ALA A 49 14.55 -17.72 -4.01
C ALA A 49 14.76 -18.55 -2.72
N LYS A 50 15.18 -17.90 -1.62
CA LYS A 50 15.33 -18.53 -0.30
C LYS A 50 14.00 -18.74 0.43
N GLY A 51 13.03 -17.83 0.24
CA GLY A 51 11.77 -17.79 0.99
C GLY A 51 10.51 -18.03 0.16
N LEU A 52 9.35 -17.80 0.81
CA LEU A 52 8.08 -17.66 0.11
C LEU A 52 8.04 -16.36 -0.68
N LEU A 53 7.35 -16.39 -1.80
CA LEU A 53 7.31 -15.31 -2.77
C LEU A 53 5.91 -14.71 -2.88
N ALA A 54 5.89 -13.39 -3.07
CA ALA A 54 4.79 -12.71 -3.72
C ALA A 54 5.06 -12.65 -5.23
N VAL A 55 4.13 -13.11 -6.04
CA VAL A 55 4.22 -13.17 -7.50
C VAL A 55 3.06 -12.42 -8.12
N THR A 56 3.35 -11.53 -9.06
CA THR A 56 2.35 -10.88 -9.90
C THR A 56 2.83 -10.85 -11.34
N ILE A 57 1.97 -10.43 -12.27
CA ILE A 57 2.33 -10.31 -13.67
C ILE A 57 1.98 -8.94 -14.23
N ARG A 58 2.69 -8.55 -15.28
CA ARG A 58 2.27 -7.50 -16.20
C ARG A 58 2.06 -8.09 -17.56
N VAL A 59 1.03 -7.63 -18.25
CA VAL A 59 0.69 -8.11 -19.58
C VAL A 59 0.74 -6.95 -20.56
N SER A 60 1.28 -7.25 -21.73
CA SER A 60 1.29 -6.41 -22.92
C SER A 60 0.45 -7.08 -24.00
N ASN A 61 -0.36 -6.30 -24.71
CA ASN A 61 -1.10 -6.71 -25.91
C ASN A 61 -0.58 -6.01 -27.19
N ASP A 62 0.51 -5.26 -27.10
CA ASP A 62 1.10 -4.44 -28.16
C ASP A 62 2.54 -4.89 -28.51
N SER A 63 2.78 -6.20 -28.45
CA SER A 63 4.08 -6.83 -28.73
C SER A 63 5.22 -6.44 -27.78
N GLY A 64 4.89 -5.99 -26.56
CA GLY A 64 5.86 -5.66 -25.51
C GLY A 64 6.23 -4.18 -25.44
N VAL A 65 5.51 -3.30 -26.15
CA VAL A 65 5.76 -1.85 -26.10
C VAL A 65 5.27 -1.29 -24.75
N THR A 66 4.07 -1.67 -24.31
CA THR A 66 3.52 -1.30 -23.01
C THR A 66 2.99 -2.51 -22.25
N PHE A 67 3.13 -2.49 -20.92
CA PHE A 67 2.74 -3.59 -20.02
C PHE A 67 1.64 -3.13 -19.05
N ASN A 68 0.56 -2.58 -19.59
CA ASN A 68 -0.52 -1.92 -18.85
C ASN A 68 -1.89 -2.61 -19.02
N VAL A 69 -1.94 -3.83 -19.57
CA VAL A 69 -3.20 -4.57 -19.72
C VAL A 69 -3.81 -4.77 -18.33
N PRO A 70 -5.02 -4.26 -18.07
CA PRO A 70 -5.67 -4.39 -16.77
C PRO A 70 -6.02 -5.85 -16.48
N ILE A 71 -5.65 -6.33 -15.29
CA ILE A 71 -5.98 -7.68 -14.82
C ILE A 71 -6.99 -7.54 -13.69
N ARG A 72 -8.14 -8.21 -13.81
CA ARG A 72 -9.17 -8.14 -12.77
C ARG A 72 -8.86 -9.10 -11.63
N LEU A 73 -9.35 -8.75 -10.45
CA LEU A 73 -9.28 -9.62 -9.29
C LEU A 73 -9.98 -10.96 -9.60
N GLY A 74 -9.28 -12.07 -9.39
CA GLY A 74 -9.78 -13.42 -9.68
C GLY A 74 -9.55 -13.91 -11.12
N SER A 75 -8.99 -13.09 -12.02
CA SER A 75 -8.64 -13.53 -13.37
C SER A 75 -7.34 -14.34 -13.44
N LEU A 76 -6.57 -14.40 -12.35
CA LEU A 76 -5.33 -15.18 -12.22
C LEU A 76 -5.52 -16.36 -11.27
N SER A 77 -4.89 -17.49 -11.59
CA SER A 77 -4.81 -18.67 -10.73
C SER A 77 -3.49 -19.43 -10.94
N GLY A 78 -3.18 -20.38 -10.06
CA GLY A 78 -1.93 -21.15 -10.09
C GLY A 78 -0.85 -20.57 -9.16
N ASP A 79 0.40 -20.61 -9.60
CA ASP A 79 1.57 -20.10 -8.87
C ASP A 79 1.67 -18.56 -9.00
N VAL A 80 0.71 -17.85 -8.41
CA VAL A 80 0.59 -16.39 -8.45
C VAL A 80 -0.05 -15.88 -7.16
N GLY A 81 0.18 -14.60 -6.83
CA GLY A 81 -0.23 -14.02 -5.56
C GLY A 81 0.78 -14.35 -4.47
N GLU A 82 0.30 -14.75 -3.31
CA GLU A 82 1.12 -14.92 -2.11
C GLU A 82 1.54 -16.36 -1.88
N ASN A 83 2.57 -16.54 -1.06
CA ASN A 83 3.03 -17.84 -0.58
C ASN A 83 3.48 -18.79 -1.71
N VAL A 84 3.93 -18.24 -2.84
CA VAL A 84 4.47 -19.04 -3.94
C VAL A 84 5.84 -19.57 -3.55
N LYS A 85 6.06 -20.87 -3.74
CA LYS A 85 7.36 -21.51 -3.44
C LYS A 85 8.30 -21.40 -4.64
N SER A 86 9.61 -21.37 -4.38
CA SER A 86 10.63 -21.48 -5.44
C SER A 86 10.56 -22.82 -6.18
N GLY A 87 11.19 -22.88 -7.34
CA GLY A 87 11.34 -24.07 -8.18
C GLY A 87 11.00 -23.83 -9.65
N ASP A 88 11.22 -24.89 -10.42
CA ASP A 88 11.01 -24.92 -11.86
C ASP A 88 9.56 -25.26 -12.24
N GLY A 89 9.15 -24.83 -13.44
CA GLY A 89 7.89 -25.24 -14.07
C GLY A 89 6.64 -24.69 -13.39
N LYS A 90 6.75 -23.55 -12.71
CA LYS A 90 5.61 -22.82 -12.14
C LYS A 90 4.64 -22.40 -13.22
N LYS A 91 3.35 -22.35 -12.89
CA LYS A 91 2.28 -22.05 -13.85
C LYS A 91 1.28 -21.04 -13.32
N ILE A 92 1.05 -20.01 -14.11
CA ILE A 92 -0.03 -19.03 -13.93
C ILE A 92 -1.04 -19.24 -15.06
N LEU A 93 -2.31 -19.32 -14.71
CA LEU A 93 -3.42 -19.32 -15.67
C LEU A 93 -4.10 -17.96 -15.59
N TRP A 94 -4.10 -17.23 -16.71
CA TRP A 94 -4.80 -15.96 -16.84
C TRP A 94 -6.03 -16.08 -17.74
N ASN A 95 -7.21 -15.72 -17.23
CA ASN A 95 -8.44 -15.65 -18.00
C ASN A 95 -8.49 -14.36 -18.82
N ALA A 96 -7.79 -14.35 -19.96
CA ALA A 96 -7.68 -13.18 -20.82
C ALA A 96 -9.01 -12.77 -21.45
N LEU A 97 -9.94 -13.69 -21.71
CA LEU A 97 -11.26 -13.33 -22.22
C LEU A 97 -12.08 -12.50 -21.23
N THR A 98 -11.89 -12.74 -19.92
CA THR A 98 -12.55 -11.93 -18.89
C THR A 98 -12.03 -10.50 -18.90
N ASP A 99 -10.72 -10.33 -19.01
CA ASP A 99 -10.06 -9.02 -18.88
C ASP A 99 -9.97 -8.25 -20.20
N GLN A 100 -9.91 -8.96 -21.33
CA GLN A 100 -9.70 -8.45 -22.68
C GLN A 100 -10.58 -9.20 -23.72
N PRO A 101 -11.92 -9.12 -23.62
CA PRO A 101 -12.84 -9.95 -24.41
C PRO A 101 -12.74 -9.77 -25.94
N ASN A 102 -12.19 -8.64 -26.40
CA ASN A 102 -12.13 -8.27 -27.82
C ASN A 102 -10.69 -8.21 -28.37
N VAL A 103 -9.71 -8.78 -27.66
CA VAL A 103 -8.30 -8.73 -28.07
C VAL A 103 -7.82 -10.12 -28.50
N ASN A 104 -7.20 -10.19 -29.68
CA ASN A 104 -6.63 -11.43 -30.21
C ASN A 104 -5.40 -11.86 -29.39
N SER A 105 -5.42 -13.10 -28.92
CA SER A 105 -4.50 -13.65 -27.93
C SER A 105 -3.09 -13.94 -28.44
N ALA A 106 -2.85 -13.97 -29.76
CA ALA A 106 -1.56 -14.35 -30.34
C ALA A 106 -0.40 -13.37 -30.04
N GLY A 107 -0.71 -12.15 -29.59
CA GLY A 107 0.26 -11.07 -29.39
C GLY A 107 0.73 -10.86 -27.95
N TYR A 108 0.19 -11.58 -26.96
CA TYR A 108 0.48 -11.28 -25.56
C TYR A 108 1.97 -11.45 -25.22
N ARG A 109 2.52 -10.51 -24.45
CA ARG A 109 3.80 -10.65 -23.74
C ARG A 109 3.54 -10.50 -22.25
N VAL A 110 4.25 -11.29 -21.45
CA VAL A 110 4.07 -11.31 -20.00
C VAL A 110 5.41 -11.12 -19.32
N GLN A 111 5.44 -10.25 -18.33
CA GLN A 111 6.52 -10.15 -17.36
C GLN A 111 6.02 -10.69 -16.04
N VAL A 112 6.70 -11.68 -15.50
CA VAL A 112 6.43 -12.20 -14.16
C VAL A 112 7.34 -11.45 -13.18
N ILE A 113 6.72 -10.86 -12.16
CA ILE A 113 7.40 -10.14 -11.09
C ILE A 113 7.31 -11.03 -9.85
N ALA A 114 8.45 -11.41 -9.30
CA ALA A 114 8.53 -12.15 -8.05
C ALA A 114 9.45 -11.40 -7.08
N THR A 115 9.03 -11.30 -5.83
CA THR A 115 9.84 -10.78 -4.73
C THR A 115 9.51 -11.56 -3.45
N GLU A 116 10.34 -11.44 -2.42
CA GLU A 116 10.09 -12.07 -1.14
C GLU A 116 8.75 -11.59 -0.56
N GLN A 117 7.99 -12.52 0.01
CA GLN A 117 6.67 -12.22 0.57
C GLN A 117 6.82 -11.27 1.77
N VAL A 118 6.06 -10.18 1.74
CA VAL A 118 5.82 -9.35 2.93
C VAL A 118 4.44 -9.69 3.48
N ASP A 119 4.39 -10.14 4.73
CA ASP A 119 3.12 -10.56 5.34
C ASP A 119 2.14 -9.39 5.48
N GLY A 120 0.87 -9.65 5.18
CA GLY A 120 -0.21 -8.64 5.20
C GLY A 120 -0.16 -7.58 4.09
N MET A 121 0.77 -7.64 3.13
CA MET A 121 0.89 -6.64 2.05
C MET A 121 0.62 -7.24 0.66
N ALA A 122 -0.08 -6.49 -0.18
CA ALA A 122 -0.30 -6.82 -1.58
C ALA A 122 0.86 -6.29 -2.44
N LEU A 123 1.40 -7.13 -3.33
CA LEU A 123 2.37 -6.72 -4.35
C LEU A 123 1.65 -6.04 -5.52
N ILE A 124 1.90 -4.73 -5.69
CA ILE A 124 1.36 -3.93 -6.78
C ILE A 124 2.36 -3.94 -7.94
N PRO A 125 1.99 -4.46 -9.13
CA PRO A 125 2.87 -4.41 -10.29
C PRO A 125 3.06 -2.96 -10.75
N GLY A 126 4.31 -2.53 -10.88
CA GLY A 126 4.64 -1.24 -11.45
C GLY A 126 4.25 -1.12 -12.93
N GLY A 127 4.34 0.08 -13.50
CA GLY A 127 3.98 0.36 -14.88
C GLY A 127 3.27 1.70 -15.02
N ARG A 128 2.92 2.03 -16.26
CA ARG A 128 2.22 3.27 -16.59
C ARG A 128 0.73 3.15 -16.33
N PHE A 129 0.16 4.11 -15.62
CA PHE A 129 -1.28 4.23 -15.39
C PHE A 129 -1.73 5.70 -15.52
N LEU A 130 -3.04 5.89 -15.69
CA LEU A 130 -3.65 7.21 -15.70
C LEU A 130 -3.91 7.66 -14.25
N MET A 131 -3.18 8.68 -13.80
CA MET A 131 -3.37 9.35 -12.52
C MET A 131 -4.27 10.59 -12.72
N GLY A 132 -5.27 10.78 -11.87
CA GLY A 132 -6.19 11.91 -11.95
C GLY A 132 -7.35 11.76 -12.94
N ASP A 133 -8.11 12.84 -13.11
CA ASP A 133 -9.36 12.85 -13.87
C ASP A 133 -9.61 14.23 -14.49
N ASP A 134 -9.63 14.31 -15.82
CA ASP A 134 -9.88 15.54 -16.58
C ASP A 134 -11.26 16.15 -16.34
N GLN A 135 -12.21 15.35 -15.85
CA GLN A 135 -13.59 15.77 -15.55
C GLN A 135 -13.84 15.87 -14.04
N GLY A 136 -12.78 15.70 -13.23
CA GLY A 136 -12.82 15.68 -11.78
C GLY A 136 -12.76 17.07 -11.16
N GLU A 137 -12.36 17.11 -9.89
CA GLU A 137 -12.05 18.36 -9.21
C GLU A 137 -10.73 18.95 -9.74
N LEU A 138 -10.58 20.27 -9.62
CA LEU A 138 -9.45 21.00 -10.21
C LEU A 138 -8.09 20.50 -9.72
N ASP A 139 -8.00 20.09 -8.45
CA ASP A 139 -6.78 19.58 -7.84
C ASP A 139 -6.45 18.13 -8.26
N ALA A 140 -7.38 17.43 -8.91
CA ALA A 140 -7.16 16.12 -9.53
C ALA A 140 -6.96 16.22 -11.06
N GLN A 141 -6.88 17.43 -11.60
CA GLN A 141 -6.65 17.72 -13.02
C GLN A 141 -5.22 18.21 -13.29
N PRO A 142 -4.69 17.98 -14.50
CA PRO A 142 -5.24 17.10 -15.54
C PRO A 142 -5.00 15.63 -15.21
N ALA A 143 -5.74 14.75 -15.89
CA ALA A 143 -5.37 13.35 -15.93
C ALA A 143 -4.04 13.19 -16.69
N ARG A 144 -3.10 12.45 -16.12
CA ARG A 144 -1.75 12.29 -16.69
C ARG A 144 -1.24 10.87 -16.61
N GLN A 145 -0.40 10.50 -17.58
CA GLN A 145 0.31 9.22 -17.55
C GLN A 145 1.45 9.30 -16.54
N VAL A 146 1.47 8.35 -15.61
CA VAL A 146 2.50 8.23 -14.58
C VAL A 146 3.01 6.80 -14.58
N GLU A 147 4.32 6.63 -14.48
CA GLU A 147 4.98 5.35 -14.30
C GLU A 147 5.32 5.16 -12.82
N ILE A 148 4.91 4.04 -12.23
CA ILE A 148 5.32 3.68 -10.85
C ILE A 148 6.14 2.40 -10.88
N ASP A 149 7.17 2.30 -10.07
CA ASP A 149 7.86 1.03 -9.83
C ASP A 149 6.94 0.04 -9.08
N SER A 150 7.32 -1.23 -9.02
CA SER A 150 6.55 -2.21 -8.22
C SER A 150 6.81 -1.96 -6.74
N PHE A 151 5.78 -2.11 -5.92
CA PHE A 151 5.83 -1.86 -4.49
C PHE A 151 4.82 -2.75 -3.76
N PHE A 152 4.98 -2.85 -2.46
CA PHE A 152 4.02 -3.45 -1.54
C PHE A 152 3.16 -2.38 -0.91
N ILE A 153 1.88 -2.67 -0.68
CA ILE A 153 0.99 -1.85 0.14
C ILE A 153 0.20 -2.74 1.08
N ASP A 154 -0.08 -2.28 2.30
CA ASP A 154 -0.89 -3.02 3.25
C ASP A 154 -2.27 -3.34 2.63
N LYS A 155 -2.71 -4.59 2.78
CA LYS A 155 -4.04 -5.00 2.32
C LYS A 155 -5.17 -4.25 3.00
N TYR A 156 -4.91 -3.81 4.23
CA TYR A 156 -5.86 -3.24 5.17
C TYR A 156 -5.28 -1.95 5.76
N GLU A 157 -6.15 -1.06 6.24
CA GLU A 157 -5.73 0.04 7.10
C GLU A 157 -5.07 -0.49 8.39
N VAL A 158 -4.18 0.30 8.99
CA VAL A 158 -3.58 -0.05 10.29
C VAL A 158 -4.66 -0.05 11.35
N THR A 159 -4.72 -1.10 12.15
CA THR A 159 -5.76 -1.29 13.17
C THR A 159 -5.42 -0.63 14.50
N ASN A 160 -6.43 -0.38 15.33
CA ASN A 160 -6.23 0.06 16.71
C ASN A 160 -5.32 -0.89 17.51
N ARG A 161 -5.46 -2.21 17.31
CA ARG A 161 -4.60 -3.21 17.97
C ARG A 161 -3.13 -3.04 17.58
N GLN A 162 -2.86 -2.89 16.28
CA GLN A 162 -1.52 -2.70 15.77
C GLN A 162 -0.90 -1.39 16.29
N PHE A 163 -1.65 -0.29 16.24
CA PHE A 163 -1.15 1.00 16.69
C PHE A 163 -0.93 1.05 18.22
N ALA A 164 -1.80 0.43 19.01
CA ALA A 164 -1.59 0.29 20.46
C ALA A 164 -0.31 -0.50 20.79
N ARG A 165 0.02 -1.54 20.00
CA ARG A 165 1.30 -2.27 20.13
C ARG A 165 2.49 -1.36 19.81
N PHE A 166 2.38 -0.53 18.79
CA PHE A 166 3.39 0.48 18.46
C PHE A 166 3.59 1.47 19.62
N LEU A 167 2.53 2.08 20.15
CA LEU A 167 2.63 3.01 21.28
C LEU A 167 3.26 2.37 22.51
N ALA A 168 2.93 1.11 22.80
CA ALA A 168 3.55 0.35 23.87
C ALA A 168 5.06 0.14 23.66
N ALA A 169 5.50 -0.08 22.41
CA ALA A 169 6.91 -0.21 22.06
C ALA A 169 7.65 1.15 22.03
N ASN A 170 6.97 2.22 21.61
CA ASN A 170 7.51 3.58 21.58
C ASN A 170 7.62 4.18 23.00
N GLY A 171 6.77 3.73 23.93
CA GLY A 171 6.78 4.10 25.34
C GLY A 171 6.14 5.46 25.64
N LYS A 172 5.82 6.27 24.62
CA LYS A 172 5.14 7.56 24.74
C LYS A 172 4.33 7.90 23.48
N ASN A 173 3.41 8.86 23.61
CA ASN A 173 2.58 9.39 22.53
C ASN A 173 3.26 10.56 21.77
N GLU A 174 4.55 10.43 21.47
CA GLU A 174 5.31 11.45 20.77
C GLU A 174 6.38 10.81 19.90
N ASP A 175 6.71 11.45 18.77
CA ASP A 175 7.91 11.11 18.00
C ASP A 175 9.19 11.69 18.65
N ALA A 176 10.31 11.61 17.93
CA ALA A 176 11.59 12.16 18.36
C ALA A 176 11.63 13.70 18.34
N GLY A 177 10.77 14.34 17.55
CA GLY A 177 10.62 15.80 17.46
C GLY A 177 9.64 16.38 18.48
N GLY A 178 8.95 15.55 19.26
CA GLY A 178 7.92 15.98 20.21
C GLY A 178 6.54 16.18 19.59
N ASN A 179 6.32 15.69 18.36
CA ASN A 179 5.01 15.74 17.72
C ASN A 179 4.10 14.66 18.30
N ILE A 180 2.85 15.01 18.60
CA ILE A 180 1.82 14.08 19.07
C ILE A 180 1.50 13.06 17.97
N LEU A 181 1.38 11.79 18.34
CA LEU A 181 1.13 10.69 17.39
C LEU A 181 -0.36 10.39 17.22
N ILE A 182 -1.12 10.45 18.32
CA ILE A 182 -2.57 10.19 18.35
C ILE A 182 -3.23 11.12 19.38
N GLU A 183 -4.42 11.63 19.09
CA GLU A 183 -5.17 12.46 20.04
C GLU A 183 -5.90 11.56 21.05
N LEU A 184 -5.27 11.36 22.22
CA LEU A 184 -5.80 10.46 23.27
C LEU A 184 -6.87 11.11 24.14
N THR A 185 -7.08 12.43 24.02
CA THR A 185 -8.09 13.14 24.81
C THR A 185 -9.43 13.25 24.09
N ASP A 186 -9.48 12.96 22.80
CA ASP A 186 -10.71 12.96 22.02
C ASP A 186 -11.60 11.76 22.41
N PRO A 187 -12.92 11.95 22.64
CA PRO A 187 -13.84 10.87 23.00
C PRO A 187 -14.00 9.77 21.93
N ASP A 188 -13.67 10.06 20.66
CA ASP A 188 -13.77 9.09 19.57
C ASP A 188 -12.56 8.14 19.50
N VAL A 189 -11.48 8.43 20.22
CA VAL A 189 -10.27 7.59 20.25
C VAL A 189 -10.57 6.17 20.74
N ARG A 190 -10.03 5.18 20.04
CA ARG A 190 -10.24 3.75 20.35
C ARG A 190 -9.03 3.08 20.99
N ILE A 191 -8.10 3.88 21.51
CA ILE A 191 -6.94 3.44 22.29
C ILE A 191 -6.95 4.16 23.63
N VAL A 192 -6.85 3.41 24.72
CA VAL A 192 -6.85 3.93 26.09
C VAL A 192 -5.50 3.70 26.76
N PHE A 193 -5.12 4.59 27.67
CA PHE A 193 -3.94 4.44 28.52
C PHE A 193 -4.35 4.11 29.96
N ILE A 194 -4.25 2.83 30.34
CA ILE A 194 -4.68 2.33 31.66
C ILE A 194 -3.59 1.45 32.24
N ALA A 195 -3.31 1.62 33.55
CA ALA A 195 -2.27 0.87 34.26
C ALA A 195 -0.91 0.92 33.54
N SER A 196 -0.53 2.12 33.09
CA SER A 196 0.72 2.40 32.36
C SER A 196 0.88 1.63 31.04
N GLN A 197 -0.23 1.26 30.40
CA GLN A 197 -0.22 0.54 29.13
C GLN A 197 -1.23 1.12 28.15
N TYR A 198 -0.82 1.23 26.88
CA TYR A 198 -1.70 1.50 25.76
C TYR A 198 -2.47 0.24 25.37
N ARG A 199 -3.79 0.33 25.24
CA ARG A 199 -4.65 -0.79 24.87
C ARG A 199 -5.73 -0.33 23.90
N ALA A 200 -5.94 -1.08 22.84
CA ALA A 200 -7.11 -0.90 21.99
C ALA A 200 -8.39 -1.27 22.76
N VAL A 201 -9.45 -0.50 22.58
CA VAL A 201 -10.79 -0.85 23.06
C VAL A 201 -11.21 -2.13 22.34
N THR A 202 -11.58 -3.18 23.10
CA THR A 202 -11.74 -4.54 22.57
C THR A 202 -12.67 -4.64 21.37
N ALA A 203 -13.81 -3.93 21.40
CA ALA A 203 -14.78 -3.94 20.31
C ALA A 203 -14.26 -3.30 19.01
N PHE A 204 -13.25 -2.43 19.09
CA PHE A 204 -12.69 -1.68 17.97
C PHE A 204 -11.26 -2.12 17.63
N ALA A 205 -10.79 -3.23 18.20
CA ALA A 205 -9.41 -3.67 18.05
C ALA A 205 -9.01 -3.92 16.58
N GLU A 206 -9.94 -4.42 15.76
CA GLU A 206 -9.76 -4.66 14.31
C GLU A 206 -10.38 -3.57 13.42
N HIS A 207 -10.84 -2.47 14.00
CA HIS A 207 -11.20 -1.29 13.22
C HIS A 207 -9.92 -0.52 12.86
N PRO A 208 -9.92 0.27 11.77
CA PRO A 208 -8.82 1.19 11.48
C PRO A 208 -8.57 2.08 12.70
N VAL A 209 -7.30 2.35 12.97
CA VAL A 209 -6.94 3.38 13.94
C VAL A 209 -7.32 4.75 13.38
N THR A 210 -7.97 5.55 14.22
CA THR A 210 -8.36 6.94 13.95
C THR A 210 -7.76 7.85 15.02
N GLU A 211 -8.02 9.16 14.92
CA GLU A 211 -7.39 10.18 15.80
C GLU A 211 -5.87 10.26 15.65
N ILE A 212 -5.32 9.74 14.56
CA ILE A 212 -3.88 9.72 14.32
C ILE A 212 -3.46 10.92 13.47
N THR A 213 -2.34 11.52 13.85
CA THR A 213 -1.70 12.58 13.08
C THR A 213 -0.87 11.98 11.94
N TRP A 214 -0.47 12.80 10.98
CA TRP A 214 0.47 12.36 9.93
C TRP A 214 1.82 11.92 10.53
N TYR A 215 2.24 12.56 11.63
CA TYR A 215 3.42 12.17 12.40
C TYR A 215 3.25 10.80 13.05
N GLY A 216 2.07 10.51 13.60
CA GLY A 216 1.68 9.19 14.11
C GLY A 216 1.77 8.11 13.05
N ALA A 217 1.18 8.36 11.89
CA ALA A 217 1.19 7.46 10.74
C ALA A 217 2.62 7.15 10.29
N THR A 218 3.45 8.19 10.13
CA THR A 218 4.85 8.07 9.70
C THR A 218 5.72 7.34 10.74
N ALA A 219 5.56 7.66 12.02
CA ALA A 219 6.31 7.02 13.10
C ALA A 219 5.97 5.53 13.21
N TYR A 220 4.69 5.16 13.12
CA TYR A 220 4.26 3.77 13.06
C TYR A 220 4.88 3.06 11.85
N ALA A 221 4.77 3.66 10.66
CA ALA A 221 5.26 3.03 9.44
C ALA A 221 6.76 2.74 9.56
N LYS A 222 7.54 3.70 10.06
CA LYS A 222 8.97 3.51 10.33
C LYS A 222 9.25 2.41 11.36
N TRP A 223 8.52 2.38 12.48
CA TRP A 223 8.65 1.33 13.49
C TRP A 223 8.35 -0.06 12.93
N ALA A 224 7.37 -0.16 12.02
CA ALA A 224 6.99 -1.38 11.34
C ALA A 224 7.96 -1.81 10.22
N GLY A 225 9.03 -1.05 9.96
CA GLY A 225 9.96 -1.30 8.84
C GLY A 225 9.37 -0.96 7.46
N LYS A 226 8.37 -0.09 7.42
CA LYS A 226 7.62 0.33 6.25
C LYS A 226 7.74 1.85 6.05
N ARG A 227 6.91 2.42 5.17
CA ARG A 227 6.70 3.86 4.96
C ARG A 227 5.23 4.14 4.67
N LEU A 228 4.84 5.40 4.59
CA LEU A 228 3.56 5.74 3.95
C LEU A 228 3.66 5.54 2.42
N PRO A 229 2.56 5.17 1.74
CA PRO A 229 2.49 5.23 0.28
C PRO A 229 2.67 6.68 -0.19
N THR A 230 3.18 6.87 -1.41
CA THR A 230 2.97 8.15 -2.10
C THR A 230 1.52 8.26 -2.57
N GLU A 231 1.06 9.47 -2.88
CA GLU A 231 -0.27 9.71 -3.46
C GLU A 231 -0.47 8.90 -4.75
N ALA A 232 0.56 8.87 -5.60
CA ALA A 232 0.54 8.11 -6.85
C ALA A 232 0.45 6.59 -6.61
N GLU A 233 1.22 6.07 -5.66
CA GLU A 233 1.17 4.65 -5.27
C GLU A 233 -0.20 4.27 -4.71
N TRP A 234 -0.77 5.12 -3.86
CA TRP A 234 -2.10 4.89 -3.30
C TRP A 234 -3.16 4.82 -4.41
N GLU A 235 -3.17 5.79 -5.33
CA GLU A 235 -4.14 5.79 -6.44
C GLU A 235 -3.93 4.59 -7.36
N ARG A 236 -2.67 4.23 -7.65
CA ARG A 236 -2.34 3.04 -8.45
C ARG A 236 -2.85 1.76 -7.80
N ALA A 237 -2.69 1.61 -6.49
CA ALA A 237 -3.19 0.45 -5.73
C ALA A 237 -4.72 0.39 -5.72
N ALA A 238 -5.41 1.53 -5.62
CA ALA A 238 -6.87 1.58 -5.66
C ALA A 238 -7.42 1.33 -7.07
N ARG A 239 -6.84 1.97 -8.08
CA ARG A 239 -7.44 2.20 -9.40
C ARG A 239 -7.01 1.21 -10.48
N GLY A 240 -5.86 0.55 -10.35
CA GLY A 240 -5.38 -0.31 -11.43
C GLY A 240 -4.83 0.47 -12.63
N PHE A 241 -4.98 -0.12 -13.82
CA PHE A 241 -4.50 0.47 -15.09
C PHE A 241 -5.63 1.03 -15.98
N ASP A 242 -6.90 0.75 -15.65
CA ASP A 242 -8.05 0.99 -16.52
C ASP A 242 -8.82 2.29 -16.22
N GLY A 243 -8.28 3.14 -15.35
CA GLY A 243 -8.88 4.45 -15.06
C GLY A 243 -10.24 4.39 -14.35
N ARG A 244 -10.60 3.25 -13.75
CA ARG A 244 -11.88 3.04 -13.05
C ARG A 244 -12.21 4.13 -12.01
N THR A 245 -13.50 4.31 -11.73
CA THR A 245 -13.98 5.30 -10.76
C THR A 245 -13.76 4.87 -9.30
N TYR A 246 -14.02 3.60 -8.98
CA TYR A 246 -13.90 3.02 -7.64
C TYR A 246 -13.00 1.79 -7.66
N PRO A 247 -12.48 1.30 -6.52
CA PRO A 247 -11.59 0.15 -6.50
C PRO A 247 -12.18 -1.10 -7.17
N TRP A 248 -13.49 -1.34 -6.99
CA TRP A 248 -14.22 -2.45 -7.59
C TRP A 248 -14.62 -2.24 -9.07
N GLY A 249 -14.37 -1.07 -9.65
CA GLY A 249 -14.68 -0.75 -11.04
C GLY A 249 -15.59 0.48 -11.19
N ASN A 250 -16.45 0.45 -12.20
CA ASN A 250 -17.35 1.57 -12.56
C ASN A 250 -18.81 1.32 -12.16
N ALA A 251 -19.09 0.23 -11.45
CA ALA A 251 -20.42 -0.02 -10.90
C ALA A 251 -20.75 1.03 -9.85
N GLU A 252 -22.03 1.42 -9.78
CA GLU A 252 -22.51 2.41 -8.82
C GLU A 252 -22.15 2.01 -7.38
N VAL A 253 -21.75 3.01 -6.59
CA VAL A 253 -21.38 2.83 -5.19
C VAL A 253 -22.59 2.46 -4.36
N THR A 254 -22.45 1.41 -3.55
CA THR A 254 -23.51 0.88 -2.68
C THR A 254 -22.89 0.34 -1.39
N TYR A 255 -23.68 0.19 -0.34
CA TYR A 255 -23.21 -0.28 0.96
C TYR A 255 -22.70 -1.74 1.00
N GLN A 256 -22.77 -2.50 -0.10
CA GLN A 256 -22.09 -3.80 -0.22
C GLN A 256 -20.60 -3.68 -0.58
N TYR A 257 -20.17 -2.51 -1.03
CA TYR A 257 -18.79 -2.26 -1.49
C TYR A 257 -17.99 -1.41 -0.49
N VAL A 258 -18.64 -0.55 0.29
CA VAL A 258 -17.94 0.49 1.05
C VAL A 258 -18.79 1.00 2.21
N ASN A 259 -18.11 1.39 3.31
CA ASN A 259 -18.68 2.19 4.38
C ASN A 259 -18.57 3.69 4.04
N PHE A 260 -19.69 4.37 3.81
CA PHE A 260 -19.74 5.79 3.42
C PHE A 260 -21.09 6.42 3.80
N ASN A 261 -21.21 7.75 3.63
CA ASN A 261 -22.44 8.52 3.81
C ASN A 261 -23.09 8.39 5.20
N GLY A 262 -22.29 8.07 6.22
CA GLY A 262 -22.72 7.98 7.62
C GLY A 262 -23.56 6.74 7.92
N ASN A 263 -23.60 5.74 7.03
CA ASN A 263 -24.54 4.62 7.13
C ASN A 263 -24.42 3.81 8.43
N LEU A 264 -23.22 3.68 9.00
CA LEU A 264 -22.96 2.97 10.26
C LEU A 264 -22.67 3.90 11.44
N GLY A 265 -22.52 5.21 11.20
CA GLY A 265 -22.14 6.20 12.23
C GLY A 265 -20.71 6.07 12.75
N GLY A 266 -19.85 5.31 12.09
CA GLY A 266 -18.45 5.13 12.49
C GLY A 266 -17.70 4.18 11.55
N THR A 267 -16.46 3.85 11.92
CA THR A 267 -15.62 2.90 11.20
C THR A 267 -16.14 1.47 11.31
N GLU A 268 -15.66 0.61 10.43
CA GLU A 268 -15.98 -0.82 10.38
C GLU A 268 -14.68 -1.64 10.32
N VAL A 269 -14.76 -2.92 10.69
CA VAL A 269 -13.63 -3.86 10.67
C VAL A 269 -12.98 -3.91 9.29
N PHE A 270 -11.65 -4.04 9.28
CA PHE A 270 -10.82 -3.81 8.10
C PHE A 270 -11.14 -4.71 6.88
N ASP A 271 -11.81 -5.85 7.05
CA ASP A 271 -12.10 -6.81 5.98
C ASP A 271 -13.59 -6.94 5.62
N GLN A 272 -14.45 -6.06 6.14
CA GLN A 272 -15.91 -6.18 6.01
C GLN A 272 -16.43 -6.13 4.56
N TYR A 273 -15.70 -5.49 3.64
CA TYR A 273 -16.17 -5.23 2.27
C TYR A 273 -15.37 -5.99 1.19
N PRO A 274 -15.46 -7.33 1.12
CA PRO A 274 -14.70 -8.13 0.15
C PRO A 274 -15.09 -7.87 -1.31
N LYS A 275 -16.30 -7.34 -1.56
CA LYS A 275 -16.73 -6.90 -2.89
C LYS A 275 -16.13 -5.55 -3.30
N GLY A 276 -15.72 -4.74 -2.34
CA GLY A 276 -15.14 -3.41 -2.53
C GLY A 276 -13.64 -3.40 -2.82
N ARG A 277 -13.03 -4.58 -2.94
CA ARG A 277 -11.58 -4.71 -3.12
C ARG A 277 -11.11 -4.11 -4.44
N SER A 278 -9.89 -3.59 -4.41
CA SER A 278 -9.15 -3.19 -5.61
C SER A 278 -8.81 -4.40 -6.51
N PRO A 279 -8.32 -4.18 -7.74
CA PRO A 279 -7.77 -5.26 -8.59
C PRO A 279 -6.73 -6.14 -7.92
N TYR A 280 -6.00 -5.57 -6.96
CA TYR A 280 -4.89 -6.21 -6.27
C TYR A 280 -5.29 -6.81 -4.92
N GLY A 281 -6.59 -6.79 -4.61
CA GLY A 281 -7.13 -7.41 -3.39
C GLY A 281 -6.99 -6.57 -2.13
N THR A 282 -6.62 -5.28 -2.24
CA THR A 282 -6.61 -4.36 -1.10
C THR A 282 -8.04 -3.94 -0.74
N TYR A 283 -8.34 -3.89 0.55
CA TYR A 283 -9.64 -3.55 1.12
C TYR A 283 -9.73 -2.07 1.44
N ASN A 284 -10.96 -1.54 1.46
CA ASN A 284 -11.30 -0.19 1.92
C ASN A 284 -10.41 0.93 1.36
N MET A 285 -9.93 0.79 0.11
CA MET A 285 -9.30 1.90 -0.63
C MET A 285 -10.33 3.00 -1.01
N SER A 286 -11.51 2.99 -0.39
CA SER A 286 -12.68 3.81 -0.66
C SER A 286 -13.54 3.74 0.60
N GLY A 287 -13.84 4.88 1.20
CA GLY A 287 -14.58 5.00 2.46
C GLY A 287 -13.86 4.42 3.67
N ASN A 288 -14.62 4.13 4.72
CA ASN A 288 -14.14 3.76 6.06
C ASN A 288 -13.33 4.88 6.73
N VAL A 289 -12.10 5.15 6.31
CA VAL A 289 -11.30 6.29 6.79
C VAL A 289 -10.53 6.93 5.65
N TRP A 290 -10.38 8.26 5.71
CA TRP A 290 -9.36 8.95 4.94
C TRP A 290 -7.99 8.42 5.33
N GLU A 291 -7.09 8.28 4.36
CA GLU A 291 -5.76 7.71 4.60
C GLU A 291 -4.66 8.73 4.32
N TRP A 292 -3.81 8.98 5.33
CA TRP A 292 -2.59 9.75 5.15
C TRP A 292 -1.66 9.09 4.14
N VAL A 293 -1.13 9.89 3.22
CA VAL A 293 -0.02 9.51 2.33
C VAL A 293 1.21 10.39 2.60
N ALA A 294 2.35 10.04 2.01
CA ALA A 294 3.62 10.73 2.28
C ALA A 294 3.66 12.19 1.77
N ASP A 295 2.90 12.47 0.71
CA ASP A 295 2.96 13.72 -0.05
C ASP A 295 2.42 14.92 0.71
N ALA A 296 3.12 16.04 0.59
CA ALA A 296 2.55 17.36 0.86
C ALA A 296 1.54 17.72 -0.23
N TYR A 297 0.43 18.31 0.20
CA TYR A 297 -0.61 18.76 -0.68
C TYR A 297 -0.14 19.98 -1.48
N ASN A 298 -0.39 19.93 -2.77
CA ASN A 298 -0.28 21.05 -3.68
C ASN A 298 -1.38 20.88 -4.73
N ALA A 299 -2.26 21.88 -4.84
CA ALA A 299 -3.39 21.88 -5.75
C ALA A 299 -2.94 21.79 -7.22
N ASP A 300 -1.79 22.36 -7.56
CA ASP A 300 -1.24 22.39 -8.91
C ASP A 300 -0.29 21.23 -9.20
N PHE A 301 -0.10 20.29 -8.25
CA PHE A 301 0.89 19.21 -8.39
C PHE A 301 0.67 18.39 -9.65
N TYR A 302 -0.57 18.05 -10.00
CA TYR A 302 -0.85 17.22 -11.18
C TYR A 302 -0.43 17.93 -12.47
N SER A 303 -0.57 19.27 -12.52
CA SER A 303 -0.13 20.09 -13.66
C SER A 303 1.38 20.35 -13.68
N LEU A 304 2.02 20.42 -12.51
CA LEU A 304 3.41 20.87 -12.36
C LEU A 304 4.42 19.78 -12.04
N ALA A 305 3.99 18.54 -11.74
CA ALA A 305 4.93 17.54 -11.24
C ALA A 305 6.03 17.25 -12.27
N PRO A 306 7.31 17.38 -11.87
CA PRO A 306 8.45 17.46 -12.79
C PRO A 306 8.76 16.12 -13.46
N ASP A 307 8.44 15.02 -12.79
CA ASP A 307 8.77 13.66 -13.22
C ASP A 307 7.50 12.85 -13.52
N GLU A 308 7.52 12.09 -14.61
CA GLU A 308 6.48 11.10 -14.91
C GLU A 308 6.70 9.78 -14.16
N LYS A 309 7.91 9.53 -13.66
CA LYS A 309 8.26 8.29 -12.96
C LYS A 309 8.31 8.51 -11.45
N ASN A 310 7.53 7.73 -10.70
CA ASN A 310 7.36 7.81 -9.25
C ASN A 310 7.14 9.26 -8.74
N PRO A 311 6.21 10.03 -9.32
CA PRO A 311 5.97 11.40 -8.88
C PRO A 311 5.58 11.40 -7.41
N SER A 312 6.20 12.31 -6.68
CA SER A 312 5.86 12.58 -5.29
C SER A 312 6.21 14.02 -4.93
N ASN A 313 5.52 14.57 -3.94
CA ASN A 313 5.79 15.87 -3.35
C ASN A 313 6.24 15.70 -1.89
N ILE A 314 7.47 15.22 -1.69
CA ILE A 314 8.01 14.98 -0.35
C ILE A 314 8.75 16.23 0.12
N VAL A 315 8.24 16.86 1.18
CA VAL A 315 8.87 18.00 1.86
C VAL A 315 9.42 17.57 3.22
N ASP A 316 10.23 18.43 3.84
CA ASP A 316 10.77 18.22 5.19
C ASP A 316 9.62 17.88 6.17
N PRO A 317 9.76 16.88 7.06
CA PRO A 317 8.76 16.61 8.10
C PRO A 317 8.47 17.80 9.03
N LEU A 318 9.41 18.74 9.19
CA LEU A 318 9.22 19.98 9.95
C LEU A 318 8.37 21.02 9.20
N ASP A 319 8.12 20.81 7.90
CA ASP A 319 7.23 21.63 7.11
C ASP A 319 5.77 21.33 7.49
N LEU A 320 5.06 22.38 7.90
CA LEU A 320 3.65 22.34 8.32
C LEU A 320 2.68 22.39 7.14
N THR A 321 3.17 22.33 5.91
CA THR A 321 2.33 22.16 4.72
C THR A 321 1.41 20.97 4.91
N ASP A 322 0.14 21.19 4.59
CA ASP A 322 -0.90 20.15 4.62
C ASP A 322 -0.43 18.90 3.90
N ARG A 323 -0.85 17.75 4.40
CA ARG A 323 -0.55 16.44 3.82
C ARG A 323 -1.77 15.91 3.11
N VAL A 324 -1.54 15.12 2.07
CA VAL A 324 -2.63 14.57 1.27
C VAL A 324 -3.33 13.45 2.05
N LEU A 325 -4.65 13.42 1.93
CA LEU A 325 -5.55 12.36 2.36
C LEU A 325 -6.25 11.75 1.14
N ARG A 326 -6.39 10.42 1.12
CA ARG A 326 -7.01 9.67 0.02
C ARG A 326 -8.14 8.77 0.51
N GLY A 327 -9.06 8.42 -0.39
CA GLY A 327 -10.05 7.35 -0.21
C GLY A 327 -11.43 7.73 0.32
N GLY A 328 -11.57 8.86 1.01
CA GLY A 328 -12.83 9.19 1.69
C GLY A 328 -13.02 8.38 2.97
N SER A 329 -14.02 8.73 3.78
CA SER A 329 -14.29 8.08 5.06
C SER A 329 -15.71 7.51 5.15
N TRP A 330 -16.03 6.92 6.30
CA TRP A 330 -17.36 6.41 6.64
C TRP A 330 -18.48 7.46 6.55
N TYR A 331 -18.19 8.76 6.64
CA TYR A 331 -19.19 9.83 6.44
C TYR A 331 -19.11 10.52 5.08
N SER A 332 -18.09 10.23 4.27
CA SER A 332 -17.90 10.87 2.98
C SER A 332 -19.01 10.52 1.99
N SER A 333 -19.33 11.45 1.10
CA SER A 333 -20.31 11.27 0.04
C SER A 333 -19.81 10.32 -1.06
N ALA A 334 -20.72 9.87 -1.94
CA ALA A 334 -20.38 9.07 -3.11
C ALA A 334 -19.30 9.72 -4.01
N LYS A 335 -19.25 11.07 -4.07
CA LYS A 335 -18.26 11.79 -4.89
C LYS A 335 -16.87 11.78 -4.27
N GLU A 336 -16.79 11.63 -2.95
CA GLU A 336 -15.55 11.74 -2.17
C GLU A 336 -14.89 10.38 -1.95
N VAL A 337 -15.60 9.27 -2.16
CA VAL A 337 -15.04 7.92 -2.06
C VAL A 337 -14.51 7.37 -3.41
N ARG A 338 -14.33 8.25 -4.41
CA ARG A 338 -13.74 7.89 -5.72
C ARG A 338 -12.23 7.73 -5.62
N CYS A 339 -11.65 6.85 -6.44
CA CYS A 339 -10.21 6.58 -6.46
C CYS A 339 -9.35 7.83 -6.64
N VAL A 340 -9.87 8.83 -7.36
CA VAL A 340 -9.16 10.07 -7.72
C VAL A 340 -9.34 11.20 -6.72
N LYS A 341 -10.22 11.05 -5.72
CA LYS A 341 -10.52 12.12 -4.78
C LYS A 341 -9.28 12.44 -3.95
N ARG A 342 -8.95 13.73 -3.94
CA ARG A 342 -7.94 14.34 -3.09
C ARG A 342 -8.61 15.07 -1.93
N PHE A 343 -8.02 14.99 -0.77
CA PHE A 343 -8.28 15.88 0.34
C PHE A 343 -6.97 16.19 1.04
N HIS A 344 -6.97 17.13 1.96
CA HIS A 344 -5.76 17.50 2.69
C HIS A 344 -6.11 18.09 4.04
N GLN A 345 -5.19 17.96 4.97
CA GLN A 345 -5.26 18.55 6.30
C GLN A 345 -3.85 18.86 6.80
N PRO A 346 -3.69 19.78 7.78
CA PRO A 346 -2.41 19.99 8.46
C PRO A 346 -1.85 18.68 9.01
N PRO A 347 -0.53 18.47 9.04
CA PRO A 347 0.06 17.20 9.50
C PRO A 347 -0.21 16.88 10.98
N ILE A 348 -0.60 17.88 11.76
CA ILE A 348 -1.01 17.76 13.17
C ILE A 348 -2.48 17.40 13.36
N GLU A 349 -3.29 17.47 12.30
CA GLU A 349 -4.72 17.17 12.37
C GLU A 349 -4.94 15.69 12.69
N ALA A 350 -5.93 15.42 13.52
CA ALA A 350 -6.40 14.10 13.90
C ALA A 350 -7.93 14.16 13.97
N SER A 351 -8.61 13.13 13.47
CA SER A 351 -10.07 13.01 13.62
C SER A 351 -10.54 11.57 13.56
N SER A 352 -11.81 11.36 13.92
CA SER A 352 -12.49 10.06 13.97
C SER A 352 -12.73 9.42 12.59
N SER A 353 -12.21 10.05 11.55
CA SER A 353 -12.30 9.60 10.16
C SER A 353 -10.97 9.55 9.43
N ILE A 354 -9.86 9.91 10.09
CA ILE A 354 -8.53 9.91 9.50
C ILE A 354 -7.72 8.76 10.09
N GLY A 355 -7.29 7.86 9.22
CA GLY A 355 -6.39 6.76 9.50
C GLY A 355 -5.27 6.70 8.47
N PHE A 356 -4.72 5.51 8.24
CA PHE A 356 -3.66 5.30 7.26
C PHE A 356 -3.42 3.82 6.99
N ARG A 357 -2.65 3.56 5.93
CA ARG A 357 -2.04 2.26 5.65
C ARG A 357 -0.57 2.43 5.26
N CYS A 358 0.24 1.39 5.37
CA CYS A 358 1.65 1.46 4.99
C CYS A 358 1.91 0.95 3.57
N ALA A 359 3.06 1.34 3.02
CA ALA A 359 3.67 0.83 1.81
C ALA A 359 5.13 0.44 2.06
N ALA A 360 5.70 -0.30 1.12
CA ALA A 360 7.05 -0.83 1.18
C ALA A 360 7.63 -1.00 -0.23
N SER A 361 8.91 -0.71 -0.41
CA SER A 361 9.60 -0.99 -1.67
C SER A 361 9.92 -2.49 -1.79
N ILE A 362 9.99 -3.03 -3.01
CA ILE A 362 10.31 -4.46 -3.24
C ILE A 362 11.73 -4.87 -2.82
N ASP A 363 12.58 -3.91 -2.44
CA ASP A 363 13.99 -4.08 -2.05
C ASP A 363 14.20 -4.02 -0.52
N LEU A 364 13.14 -4.24 0.29
CA LEU A 364 13.31 -4.35 1.73
C LEU A 364 14.28 -5.49 2.08
N LYS A 365 15.21 -5.18 3.00
CA LYS A 365 16.27 -6.08 3.48
C LYS A 365 15.84 -6.87 4.70
#